data_AF-A0A6N7FTF3-F1
#
_entry.id   AF-A0A6N7FTF3-F1
#
_cell.length_a   1.000
_cell.length_b   1.000
_cell.length_c   1.000
_cell.angle_alpha   90.00
_cell.angle_beta   90.00
_cell.angle_gamma   90.00
#
_symmetry.space_group_name_H-M   'P 1'
#
loop_
_entity.id
_entity.type
_entity.pdbx_description
1 polymer ?
#
loop_
_entity_poly.entity_id
_entity_poly.type
_entity_poly.pdbx_seq_one_letter_code
_entity_poly.pdbx_strand_id
1 'polypeptide(L)'
;MANSEPDAADTGVRVEDRDTPRQPWLLAAEDQPPLRRALVLEVTTRAVFPTVLLLSVHLLFAGHYHLGGGFAGGLVAGLAFVLRYAVAGSGELSAAVRVRPLALTGVGLGIVTVVALLPAAFGAPVLASGKATLHTPWGSEVALSSNLALDIGVYLLILGAVLDLLRTLGAGVRTWEEEE
;
A
#
# COMPACT_ATOMS: atom_id res chain seq x y z
N MET A 1 48.78 17.95 82.59
CA MET A 1 48.67 18.75 81.35
C MET A 1 47.94 17.85 80.36
N ALA A 2 46.61 18.01 80.28
CA ALA A 2 45.88 18.72 79.21
C ALA A 2 45.88 17.88 77.92
N ASN A 3 44.76 17.43 77.33
CA ASN A 3 43.44 18.06 77.24
C ASN A 3 42.33 17.00 76.98
N SER A 4 41.14 17.28 77.52
CA SER A 4 39.78 16.91 77.07
C SER A 4 39.58 17.27 75.58
N GLU A 5 38.69 16.70 74.75
CA GLU A 5 37.29 16.25 74.86
C GLU A 5 36.92 15.37 73.64
N PRO A 6 35.79 14.63 73.66
CA PRO A 6 35.27 13.84 72.54
C PRO A 6 34.30 14.67 71.67
N ASP A 7 34.40 14.55 70.33
CA ASP A 7 33.42 15.17 69.43
C ASP A 7 32.25 14.22 69.15
N ALA A 8 31.06 14.78 69.28
CA ALA A 8 29.79 14.10 69.25
C ALA A 8 29.25 13.93 67.83
N ALA A 9 28.37 12.95 67.71
CA ALA A 9 27.50 12.64 66.59
C ALA A 9 27.07 13.82 65.70
N ASP A 10 27.12 13.63 64.38
CA ASP A 10 25.91 13.83 63.56
C ASP A 10 25.92 12.97 62.29
N THR A 11 24.84 12.22 62.18
CA THR A 11 24.27 11.49 61.05
C THR A 11 24.10 12.36 59.80
N GLY A 12 25.19 12.55 59.05
CA GLY A 12 25.16 13.16 57.73
C GLY A 12 24.64 12.19 56.65
N VAL A 13 23.33 12.21 56.43
CA VAL A 13 22.63 11.62 55.28
C VAL A 13 23.38 11.95 53.98
N ARG A 14 23.70 10.93 53.17
CA ARG A 14 24.36 11.02 51.85
C ARG A 14 23.59 12.00 50.94
N VAL A 15 24.13 13.20 50.71
CA VAL A 15 23.49 14.29 49.93
C VAL A 15 23.83 14.20 48.43
N GLU A 16 23.78 13.01 47.84
CA GLU A 16 24.08 12.84 46.41
C GLU A 16 23.02 11.95 45.74
N ASP A 17 21.75 12.39 45.79
CA ASP A 17 20.66 11.89 44.91
C ASP A 17 19.46 12.85 44.87
N ARG A 18 19.72 14.18 44.84
CA ARG A 18 18.66 15.20 44.82
C ARG A 18 18.38 15.81 43.44
N ASP A 19 19.22 15.56 42.45
CA ASP A 19 19.10 16.18 41.12
C ASP A 19 18.84 15.17 39.98
N THR A 20 18.35 13.96 40.28
CA THR A 20 17.71 13.10 39.29
C THR A 20 16.23 13.51 39.19
N PRO A 21 15.78 14.16 38.10
CA PRO A 21 14.37 14.48 37.92
C PRO A 21 13.58 13.15 37.87
N ARG A 22 12.84 12.86 38.94
CA ARG A 22 12.05 11.62 39.09
C ARG A 22 10.84 11.54 38.15
N GLN A 23 10.69 12.50 37.24
CA GLN A 23 9.63 12.54 36.26
C GLN A 23 10.22 13.03 34.92
N PRO A 24 10.14 12.22 33.85
CA PRO A 24 10.28 12.72 32.50
C PRO A 24 9.09 13.67 32.27
N TRP A 25 9.34 14.98 32.33
CA TRP A 25 8.33 16.01 32.09
C TRP A 25 8.20 16.36 30.60
N LEU A 26 9.01 15.73 29.75
CA LEU A 26 8.60 15.40 28.40
C LEU A 26 7.80 14.11 28.52
N LEU A 27 6.58 14.10 27.99
CA LEU A 27 5.89 12.86 27.62
C LEU A 27 6.91 12.00 26.89
N ALA A 28 7.50 11.08 27.63
CA ALA A 28 8.17 9.97 27.05
C ALA A 28 7.09 9.37 26.14
N ALA A 29 7.31 9.43 24.83
CA ALA A 29 6.69 8.50 23.91
C ALA A 29 7.25 7.07 24.15
N GLU A 30 7.71 6.79 25.37
CA GLU A 30 7.98 5.46 25.86
C GLU A 30 6.62 4.84 26.13
N ASP A 31 6.34 3.82 25.33
CA ASP A 31 5.15 3.00 25.40
C ASP A 31 3.85 3.75 25.15
N GLN A 32 3.64 4.18 23.90
CA GLN A 32 2.27 4.04 23.38
C GLN A 32 1.98 2.53 23.30
N PRO A 33 1.10 1.95 24.16
CA PRO A 33 0.61 0.61 23.90
C PRO A 33 0.01 0.59 22.49
N PRO A 34 0.03 -0.54 21.75
CA PRO A 34 -0.64 -0.66 20.44
C PRO A 34 -2.16 -0.35 20.47
N LEU A 35 -2.71 -0.03 21.65
CA LEU A 35 -4.06 0.45 21.93
C LEU A 35 -4.22 1.96 21.67
N ARG A 36 -4.14 2.35 20.40
CA ARG A 36 -5.06 3.30 19.74
C ARG A 36 -4.73 3.37 18.24
N ARG A 37 -4.42 2.22 17.60
CA ARG A 37 -4.78 2.09 16.17
C ARG A 37 -6.22 2.57 16.06
N ALA A 38 -6.48 3.54 15.19
CA ALA A 38 -7.82 4.08 15.02
C ALA A 38 -8.74 2.94 14.57
N LEU A 39 -9.36 2.23 15.52
CA LEU A 39 -10.19 1.05 15.27
C LEU A 39 -11.29 1.38 14.25
N VAL A 40 -11.82 2.60 14.33
CA VAL A 40 -12.75 3.15 13.36
C VAL A 40 -12.14 3.16 11.95
N LEU A 41 -10.90 3.62 11.78
CA LEU A 41 -10.20 3.64 10.49
C LEU A 41 -9.88 2.24 9.99
N GLU A 42 -9.49 1.31 10.86
CA GLU A 42 -9.23 -0.10 10.52
C GLU A 42 -10.48 -0.80 10.01
N VAL A 43 -11.58 -0.73 10.79
CA VAL A 43 -12.87 -1.30 10.41
C VAL A 43 -13.41 -0.64 9.15
N THR A 44 -13.34 0.69 9.04
CA THR A 44 -13.81 1.42 7.86
C THR A 44 -13.01 1.04 6.63
N THR A 45 -11.68 1.00 6.69
CA THR A 45 -10.84 0.62 5.55
C THR A 45 -11.11 -0.81 5.12
N ARG A 46 -11.28 -1.74 6.08
CA ARG A 46 -11.62 -3.14 5.80
C ARG A 46 -12.98 -3.28 5.10
N ALA A 47 -13.95 -2.46 5.47
CA ALA A 47 -15.28 -2.44 4.84
C ALA A 47 -15.28 -1.76 3.46
N VAL A 48 -14.55 -0.65 3.30
CA VAL A 48 -14.50 0.15 2.07
C VAL A 48 -13.61 -0.49 0.99
N PHE A 49 -12.55 -1.19 1.38
CA PHE A 49 -11.61 -1.84 0.47
C PHE A 49 -12.28 -2.68 -0.65
N PRO A 50 -13.17 -3.66 -0.35
CA PRO A 50 -13.83 -4.43 -1.39
C PRO A 50 -14.73 -3.57 -2.28
N THR A 51 -15.41 -2.57 -1.72
CA THR A 51 -16.26 -1.64 -2.48
C THR A 51 -15.44 -0.81 -3.47
N VAL A 52 -14.28 -0.29 -3.06
CA VAL A 52 -13.38 0.46 -3.94
C VAL A 52 -12.78 -0.44 -5.02
N LEU A 53 -12.47 -1.71 -4.71
CA LEU A 53 -12.04 -2.67 -5.73
C LEU A 53 -13.15 -2.98 -6.73
N LEU A 54 -14.40 -3.13 -6.28
CA LEU A 54 -15.53 -3.30 -7.19
C LEU A 54 -15.74 -2.07 -8.07
N LEU A 55 -15.62 -0.87 -7.51
CA LEU A 55 -15.66 0.38 -8.28
C LEU A 55 -14.51 0.44 -9.31
N SER A 56 -13.30 0.06 -8.91
CA SER A 56 -12.14 0.01 -9.80
C SER A 56 -12.34 -0.96 -10.97
N VAL A 57 -12.89 -2.14 -10.71
CA VAL A 57 -13.24 -3.12 -11.75
C VAL A 57 -14.41 -2.60 -12.61
N HIS A 58 -15.39 -1.93 -12.02
CA HIS A 58 -16.45 -1.28 -12.78
C HIS A 58 -15.87 -0.24 -13.75
N LEU A 59 -14.95 0.61 -13.29
CA LEU A 59 -14.27 1.62 -14.12
C LEU A 59 -13.49 0.99 -15.28
N LEU A 60 -12.89 -0.18 -15.07
CA LEU A 60 -12.19 -0.92 -16.12
C LEU A 60 -13.13 -1.29 -17.28
N PHE A 61 -14.33 -1.79 -16.97
CA PHE A 61 -15.33 -2.17 -18.00
C PHE A 61 -16.12 -0.98 -18.56
N ALA A 62 -16.33 0.04 -17.73
CA ALA A 62 -17.02 1.28 -18.06
C ALA A 62 -16.36 2.10 -19.19
N GLY A 63 -15.04 1.95 -19.36
CA GLY A 63 -14.24 2.70 -20.34
C GLY A 63 -14.70 2.55 -21.81
N HIS A 64 -15.52 1.55 -22.12
CA HIS A 64 -16.09 1.36 -23.46
C HIS A 64 -17.20 2.35 -23.83
N TYR A 65 -17.89 2.93 -22.84
CA TYR A 65 -19.09 3.72 -23.06
C TYR A 65 -19.08 5.09 -22.37
N HIS A 66 -18.12 5.34 -21.46
CA HIS A 66 -18.02 6.57 -20.65
C HIS A 66 -16.58 6.80 -20.16
N LEU A 67 -16.34 7.90 -19.44
CA LEU A 67 -15.03 8.18 -18.83
C LEU A 67 -14.67 7.05 -17.83
N GLY A 68 -13.56 6.35 -18.10
CA GLY A 68 -13.14 5.16 -17.35
C GLY A 68 -11.88 4.52 -17.94
N GLY A 69 -11.80 3.19 -17.90
CA GLY A 69 -10.76 2.37 -18.53
C GLY A 69 -9.70 1.87 -17.56
N GLY A 70 -8.64 1.29 -18.14
CA GLY A 70 -7.56 0.64 -17.40
C GLY A 70 -6.79 1.57 -16.48
N PHE A 71 -6.59 2.82 -16.91
CA PHE A 71 -5.86 3.82 -16.15
C PHE A 71 -6.59 4.24 -14.87
N ALA A 72 -7.83 4.71 -15.01
CA ALA A 72 -8.64 5.15 -13.88
C ALA A 72 -8.93 3.98 -12.92
N GLY A 73 -9.29 2.81 -13.46
CA GLY A 73 -9.48 1.60 -12.66
C GLY A 73 -8.21 1.25 -11.87
N GLY A 74 -7.05 1.21 -12.53
CA GLY A 74 -5.77 0.87 -11.91
C GLY A 74 -5.38 1.82 -10.77
N LEU A 75 -5.59 3.13 -10.94
CA LEU A 75 -5.34 4.12 -9.88
C LEU A 75 -6.29 3.95 -8.69
N VAL A 76 -7.57 3.69 -8.93
CA VAL A 76 -8.56 3.47 -7.85
C VAL A 76 -8.24 2.19 -7.08
N ALA A 77 -7.83 1.11 -7.76
CA ALA A 77 -7.33 -0.08 -7.09
C ALA A 77 -6.07 0.21 -6.28
N GLY A 78 -5.11 0.91 -6.89
CA GLY A 78 -3.88 1.36 -6.23
C GLY A 78 -4.16 2.13 -4.95
N LEU A 79 -5.08 3.10 -4.99
CA LEU A 79 -5.54 3.85 -3.83
C LEU A 79 -6.12 2.93 -2.75
N ALA A 80 -6.94 1.94 -3.10
CA ALA A 80 -7.48 0.98 -2.14
C ALA A 80 -6.36 0.23 -1.40
N PHE A 81 -5.32 -0.19 -2.13
CA PHE A 81 -4.14 -0.85 -1.54
C PHE A 81 -3.29 0.11 -0.71
N VAL A 82 -3.12 1.36 -1.13
CA VAL A 82 -2.43 2.40 -0.35
C VAL A 82 -3.13 2.63 0.99
N LEU A 83 -4.47 2.79 0.98
CA LEU A 83 -5.26 2.95 2.20
C LEU A 83 -5.13 1.74 3.12
N ARG A 84 -5.26 0.53 2.56
CA ARG A 84 -5.09 -0.71 3.33
C ARG A 84 -3.69 -0.83 3.93
N TYR A 85 -2.66 -0.47 3.17
CA TYR A 85 -1.28 -0.47 3.63
C TYR A 85 -1.03 0.56 4.74
N ALA A 86 -1.57 1.77 4.62
CA ALA A 86 -1.42 2.84 5.61
C ALA A 86 -2.00 2.46 6.98
N VAL A 87 -3.08 1.66 6.99
CA VAL A 87 -3.80 1.30 8.21
C VAL A 87 -3.30 -0.01 8.82
N ALA A 88 -2.99 -0.99 7.98
CA ALA A 88 -2.60 -2.34 8.41
C ALA A 88 -1.07 -2.51 8.59
N GLY A 89 -0.28 -1.62 7.98
CA GLY A 89 1.18 -1.71 7.93
C GLY A 89 1.69 -2.74 6.92
N SER A 90 3.02 -2.81 6.80
CA SER A 90 3.71 -3.62 5.78
C SER A 90 3.59 -5.13 5.96
N GLY A 91 3.32 -5.61 7.17
CA GLY A 91 3.14 -7.03 7.48
C GLY A 91 1.88 -7.63 6.86
N GLU A 92 0.76 -6.91 6.88
CA GLU A 92 -0.51 -7.41 6.33
C GLU A 92 -0.58 -7.32 4.80
N LEU A 93 0.10 -6.35 4.18
CA LEU A 93 0.12 -6.24 2.72
C LEU A 93 0.82 -7.47 2.08
N SER A 94 1.88 -7.97 2.70
CA SER A 94 2.57 -9.19 2.24
C SER A 94 1.70 -10.44 2.35
N ALA A 95 0.77 -10.47 3.33
CA ALA A 95 -0.21 -11.55 3.45
C ALA A 95 -1.35 -11.42 2.43
N ALA A 96 -1.74 -10.18 2.08
CA ALA A 96 -2.82 -9.90 1.15
C ALA A 96 -2.41 -10.02 -0.33
N VAL A 97 -1.15 -9.71 -0.68
CA VAL A 97 -0.63 -9.71 -2.06
C VAL A 97 0.44 -10.78 -2.21
N ARG A 98 0.05 -11.95 -2.72
CA ARG A 98 0.98 -13.08 -2.97
C ARG A 98 1.81 -12.94 -4.25
N VAL A 99 1.44 -12.00 -5.13
CA VAL A 99 2.07 -11.82 -6.44
C VAL A 99 3.18 -10.78 -6.34
N ARG A 100 4.32 -11.03 -7.00
CA ARG A 100 5.42 -10.06 -7.05
C ARG A 100 4.96 -8.79 -7.79
N PRO A 101 5.04 -7.58 -7.20
CA PRO A 101 4.57 -6.35 -7.85
C PRO A 101 5.19 -6.13 -9.24
N LEU A 102 6.51 -6.33 -9.35
CA LEU A 102 7.25 -6.24 -10.60
C LEU A 102 6.74 -7.23 -11.68
N ALA A 103 6.27 -8.42 -11.28
CA ALA A 103 5.68 -9.37 -12.21
C ALA A 103 4.33 -8.88 -12.74
N LEU A 104 3.52 -8.24 -11.89
CA LEU A 104 2.26 -7.61 -12.30
C LEU A 104 2.51 -6.51 -13.34
N THR A 105 3.51 -5.64 -13.07
CA THR A 105 3.93 -4.59 -13.99
C THR A 105 4.44 -5.16 -15.31
N GLY A 106 5.28 -6.20 -15.26
CA GLY A 106 5.82 -6.85 -16.46
C GLY A 106 4.75 -7.53 -17.30
N VAL A 107 3.78 -8.21 -16.67
CA VAL A 107 2.64 -8.82 -17.37
C VAL A 107 1.75 -7.75 -18.00
N GLY A 108 1.43 -6.68 -17.27
CA GLY A 108 0.65 -5.57 -17.80
C GLY A 108 1.32 -4.92 -19.02
N LEU A 109 2.62 -4.64 -18.92
CA LEU A 109 3.41 -4.11 -20.02
C LEU A 109 3.45 -5.07 -21.22
N GLY A 110 3.67 -6.35 -20.98
CA GLY A 110 3.66 -7.38 -22.03
C GLY A 110 2.32 -7.43 -22.77
N ILE A 111 1.20 -7.40 -22.05
CA ILE A 111 -0.14 -7.34 -22.64
C ILE A 111 -0.30 -6.09 -23.49
N VAL A 112 0.04 -4.91 -22.97
CA VAL A 112 -0.05 -3.64 -23.71
C VAL A 112 0.76 -3.69 -25.00
N THR A 113 2.02 -4.14 -24.92
CA THR A 113 2.91 -4.22 -26.08
C THR A 113 2.37 -5.18 -27.13
N VAL A 114 1.94 -6.38 -26.72
CA VAL A 114 1.38 -7.37 -27.65
C VAL A 114 0.11 -6.82 -28.31
N VAL A 115 -0.85 -6.33 -27.53
CA VAL A 115 -2.13 -5.82 -28.06
C VAL A 115 -1.92 -4.62 -28.98
N ALA A 116 -0.99 -3.71 -28.65
CA ALA A 116 -0.70 -2.54 -29.46
C ALA A 116 -0.04 -2.89 -30.80
N LEU A 117 0.90 -3.85 -30.80
CA LEU A 117 1.68 -4.21 -31.99
C LEU A 117 1.03 -5.31 -32.84
N LEU A 118 0.13 -6.11 -32.28
CA LEU A 118 -0.52 -7.20 -32.99
C LEU A 118 -1.16 -6.77 -34.32
N PRO A 119 -1.91 -5.65 -34.41
CA PRO A 119 -2.48 -5.21 -35.68
C PRO A 119 -1.44 -4.90 -36.76
N ALA A 120 -0.27 -4.38 -36.37
CA ALA A 120 0.82 -4.08 -37.29
C ALA A 120 1.41 -5.33 -37.95
N ALA A 121 1.40 -6.47 -37.24
CA ALA A 121 1.79 -7.76 -37.82
C ALA A 121 0.86 -8.23 -38.95
N PHE A 122 -0.36 -7.68 -39.03
CA PHE A 122 -1.34 -7.96 -40.08
C PHE A 122 -1.49 -6.80 -41.09
N GLY A 123 -0.56 -5.84 -41.10
CA GLY A 123 -0.56 -4.72 -42.04
C GLY A 123 -1.53 -3.58 -41.68
N ALA A 124 -2.15 -3.62 -40.50
CA ALA A 124 -2.97 -2.52 -39.99
C ALA A 124 -2.10 -1.52 -39.18
N PRO A 125 -2.57 -0.28 -38.94
CA PRO A 125 -1.88 0.65 -38.06
C PRO A 125 -1.71 0.08 -36.63
N VAL A 126 -0.60 0.44 -35.96
CA VAL A 126 -0.40 0.17 -34.52
C VAL A 126 -1.59 0.72 -33.72
N LEU A 127 -2.00 0.00 -32.67
CA LEU A 127 -3.20 0.31 -31.85
C LEU A 127 -4.53 0.32 -32.62
N ALA A 128 -4.58 -0.22 -33.84
CA ALA A 128 -5.86 -0.39 -34.53
C ALA A 128 -6.80 -1.28 -33.72
N SER A 129 -8.02 -0.79 -33.47
CA SER A 129 -9.03 -1.50 -32.68
C SER A 129 -9.76 -2.53 -33.52
N GLY A 130 -9.59 -3.81 -33.18
CA GLY A 130 -10.44 -4.91 -33.65
C GLY A 130 -11.60 -5.20 -32.70
N LYS A 131 -12.74 -5.65 -33.26
CA LYS A 131 -13.88 -6.22 -32.53
C LYS A 131 -13.99 -7.70 -32.86
N ALA A 132 -14.01 -8.55 -31.85
CA ALA A 132 -14.26 -9.98 -31.98
C ALA A 132 -15.62 -10.29 -31.34
N THR A 133 -16.55 -10.83 -32.11
CA THR A 133 -17.84 -11.30 -31.60
C THR A 133 -17.70 -12.75 -31.13
N LEU A 134 -17.75 -12.98 -29.82
CA LEU A 134 -17.82 -14.31 -29.24
C LEU A 134 -19.28 -14.74 -29.13
N HIS A 135 -19.61 -15.87 -29.77
CA HIS A 135 -20.91 -16.51 -29.62
C HIS A 135 -20.90 -17.33 -28.33
N THR A 136 -21.68 -16.91 -27.35
CA THR A 136 -21.82 -17.64 -26.08
C THR A 136 -22.78 -18.82 -26.29
N PRO A 137 -22.61 -19.99 -25.62
CA PRO A 137 -23.51 -21.15 -25.79
C PRO A 137 -24.99 -20.86 -25.50
N TRP A 138 -25.29 -19.78 -24.77
CA TRP A 138 -26.64 -19.30 -24.46
C TRP A 138 -27.23 -18.34 -25.50
N GLY A 139 -26.60 -18.19 -26.66
CA GLY A 139 -27.12 -17.36 -27.76
C GLY A 139 -26.88 -15.85 -27.60
N SER A 140 -26.14 -15.41 -26.58
CA SER A 140 -25.71 -14.02 -26.46
C SER A 140 -24.43 -13.77 -27.28
N GLU A 141 -24.39 -12.68 -28.04
CA GLU A 141 -23.18 -12.21 -28.71
C GLU A 141 -22.44 -11.23 -27.78
N VAL A 142 -21.22 -11.59 -27.36
CA VAL A 142 -20.36 -10.69 -26.59
C VAL A 142 -19.33 -10.10 -27.54
N ALA A 143 -19.43 -8.81 -27.81
CA ALA A 143 -18.44 -8.07 -28.58
C ALA A 143 -17.23 -7.76 -27.70
N LEU A 144 -16.18 -8.59 -27.80
CA LEU A 144 -14.89 -8.32 -27.17
C LEU A 144 -14.12 -7.31 -28.03
N SER A 145 -13.84 -6.14 -27.48
CA SER A 145 -12.96 -5.16 -28.12
C SER A 145 -11.52 -5.39 -27.69
N SER A 146 -10.58 -5.33 -28.64
CA SER A 146 -9.14 -5.27 -28.35
C SER A 146 -8.77 -4.12 -27.39
N ASN A 147 -9.58 -3.06 -27.34
CA ASN A 147 -9.41 -1.97 -26.38
C ASN A 147 -9.54 -2.44 -24.93
N LEU A 148 -10.39 -3.45 -24.64
CA LEU A 148 -10.52 -3.99 -23.29
C LEU A 148 -9.23 -4.69 -22.84
N ALA A 149 -8.60 -5.43 -23.76
CA ALA A 149 -7.34 -6.10 -23.47
C ALA A 149 -6.21 -5.09 -23.20
N LEU A 150 -6.20 -3.97 -23.95
CA LEU A 150 -5.29 -2.86 -23.71
C LEU A 150 -5.52 -2.26 -22.31
N ASP A 151 -6.78 -1.97 -21.96
CA ASP A 151 -7.16 -1.45 -20.65
C ASP A 151 -6.78 -2.39 -19.50
N ILE A 152 -6.99 -3.71 -19.65
CA ILE A 152 -6.54 -4.71 -18.67
C ILE A 152 -5.01 -4.66 -18.51
N GLY A 153 -4.26 -4.54 -19.61
CA GLY A 153 -2.81 -4.40 -19.55
C GLY A 153 -2.37 -3.16 -18.77
N VAL A 154 -2.97 -2.00 -19.06
CA VAL A 154 -2.70 -0.73 -18.37
C VAL A 154 -3.07 -0.82 -16.88
N TYR A 155 -4.22 -1.43 -16.56
CA TYR A 155 -4.66 -1.65 -15.19
C TYR A 155 -3.64 -2.43 -14.36
N LEU A 156 -3.17 -3.56 -14.89
CA LEU A 156 -2.18 -4.41 -14.22
C LEU A 156 -0.84 -3.71 -14.07
N LEU A 157 -0.44 -2.95 -15.10
CA LEU A 157 0.79 -2.16 -15.10
C LEU A 157 0.80 -1.16 -13.95
N ILE A 158 -0.26 -0.35 -13.83
CA ILE A 158 -0.40 0.68 -12.80
C ILE A 158 -0.51 0.05 -11.42
N LEU A 159 -1.36 -0.96 -11.27
CA LEU A 159 -1.54 -1.64 -9.98
C LEU A 159 -0.21 -2.25 -9.50
N GLY A 160 0.54 -2.89 -10.41
CA GLY A 160 1.87 -3.42 -10.12
C GLY A 160 2.83 -2.33 -9.66
N ALA A 161 2.87 -1.19 -10.37
CA ALA A 161 3.75 -0.08 -10.02
C ALA A 161 3.42 0.53 -8.64
N VAL A 162 2.13 0.68 -8.32
CA VAL A 162 1.71 1.17 -7.00
C VAL A 162 2.10 0.19 -5.89
N LEU A 163 1.87 -1.11 -6.09
CA LEU A 163 2.25 -2.13 -5.12
C LEU A 163 3.78 -2.20 -4.94
N ASP A 164 4.56 -1.99 -6.00
CA ASP A 164 6.01 -1.97 -5.94
C ASP A 164 6.53 -0.74 -5.17
N LEU A 165 5.90 0.41 -5.39
CA LEU A 165 6.17 1.62 -4.62
C LEU A 165 5.87 1.42 -3.13
N LEU A 166 4.70 0.86 -2.79
CA LEU A 166 4.35 0.55 -1.39
C LEU A 166 5.35 -0.39 -0.73
N ARG A 167 5.82 -1.40 -1.45
CA ARG A 167 6.84 -2.34 -0.97
C ARG A 167 8.18 -1.64 -0.74
N THR A 168 8.59 -0.79 -1.67
CA THR A 168 9.86 -0.06 -1.60
C THR A 168 9.85 0.95 -0.44
N LEU A 169 8.77 1.72 -0.30
CA LEU A 169 8.59 2.64 0.83
C LEU A 169 8.52 1.89 2.16
N GLY A 170 7.83 0.75 2.20
CA GLY A 170 7.75 -0.07 3.41
C GLY A 170 9.05 -0.73 3.82
N ALA A 171 9.90 -1.09 2.86
CA ALA A 171 11.25 -1.57 3.14
C ALA A 171 12.15 -0.43 3.65
N GLY A 172 12.06 0.74 3.02
CA GLY A 172 12.86 1.90 3.38
C GLY A 172 12.58 2.43 4.78
N VAL A 173 11.34 2.37 5.28
CA VAL A 173 11.02 2.81 6.65
C VAL A 173 11.65 1.90 7.73
N ARG A 174 11.76 0.60 7.47
CA ARG A 174 12.29 -0.37 8.45
C ARG A 174 13.79 -0.22 8.70
N THR A 175 14.56 0.23 7.71
CA THR A 175 16.01 0.37 7.85
C THR A 175 16.42 1.51 8.79
N TRP A 176 15.56 2.52 8.98
CA TRP A 176 15.84 3.62 9.92
C TRP A 176 15.62 3.21 11.38
N GLU A 177 14.75 2.23 11.65
CA GLU A 177 14.54 1.71 13.01
C GLU A 177 15.65 0.76 13.46
N GLU A 178 16.46 0.21 12.54
CA GLU A 178 17.56 -0.71 12.87
C GLU A 178 18.91 -0.01 13.09
N GLU A 179 19.03 1.28 12.69
CA GLU A 179 20.25 2.08 12.86
C GLU A 179 20.24 2.95 14.14
N GLU A 180 19.16 2.92 14.92
CA GLU A 180 18.99 3.66 16.19
C GLU A 180 18.85 2.69 17.38
#